data_AF-A0A1N5UCL6-F1
#
_entry.id   AF-A0A1N5UCL6-F1
#
_cell.length_a   1.000
_cell.length_b   1.000
_cell.length_c   1.000
_cell.angle_alpha   90.00
_cell.angle_beta   90.00
_cell.angle_gamma   90.00
#
_symmetry.space_group_name_H-M   'P 1'
#
loop_
_entity.id
_entity.type
_entity.pdbx_description
1 polymer ?
#
loop_
_entity_poly.entity_id
_entity_poly.type
_entity_poly.pdbx_seq_one_letter_code
_entity_poly.pdbx_strand_id
1 'polypeptide(L)'
;MNIFGKDLILYPQEPSYKIRSKNFRNYNLDDIDKFYLPESIIQIEGYKNIQPVSFIEDDNRGAIRPEPVCTVDQTDFFLSIKGVGSTVDPYSLEPLNTYSISDLTENPEYRKKIENSGYRGNRFITGETWLRGSPYGGQGLELARIAMNTSEMADPTSINGFRIAPVIGIVSMEKELQERIRELYWYRRYNGDIVQEIRLMPSNIRLYFHATSTVGNNINKVFEMFNINDNRASTEFMVNFMKSGLAALTAFSRTLKKEDDRIYSGLDFFDVWLDKDAVLSSDGTIFFVDLEGVERRYVMEEKIGETITDQFYRSLYELMYAYTRIDEERIRRFGTPIERRMQLQSILEMATDGDKYIEIDENNGRVDLIIKNDLKYDNLNSSFTMLNKVK
;
A
#
# COMPACT_ATOMS: atom_id res chain seq x y z
N MET A 1 -2.28 -9.49 17.00
CA MET A 1 -1.28 -8.64 16.31
C MET A 1 -1.67 -7.20 16.59
N ASN A 2 -0.73 -6.32 16.94
CA ASN A 2 -1.05 -4.92 17.25
C ASN A 2 -0.63 -4.01 16.08
N ILE A 3 -1.49 -3.06 15.71
CA ILE A 3 -1.14 -1.93 14.84
C ILE A 3 -0.42 -0.88 15.69
N PHE A 4 0.66 -0.28 15.18
CA PHE A 4 1.52 0.62 15.96
C PHE A 4 1.58 2.02 15.38
N GLY A 5 1.28 3.03 16.18
CA GLY A 5 1.37 4.41 15.76
C GLY A 5 0.87 5.31 16.87
N LYS A 6 0.71 6.59 16.57
CA LYS A 6 0.04 7.51 17.47
C LYS A 6 -1.46 7.26 17.42
N ASP A 7 -2.13 7.40 18.55
CA ASP A 7 -3.57 7.42 18.59
C ASP A 7 -4.09 8.59 17.76
N LEU A 8 -5.11 8.31 16.98
CA LEU A 8 -5.81 9.27 16.15
C LEU A 8 -7.30 9.16 16.45
N ILE A 9 -7.92 10.32 16.68
CA ILE A 9 -9.36 10.42 16.87
C ILE A 9 -9.98 10.94 15.57
N LEU A 10 -10.93 10.18 15.04
CA LEU A 10 -11.71 10.54 13.87
C LEU A 10 -13.20 10.53 14.18
N TYR A 11 -13.95 11.32 13.42
CA TYR A 11 -15.37 11.55 13.66
C TYR A 11 -16.19 11.02 12.47
N PRO A 12 -16.97 9.95 12.66
CA PRO A 12 -17.76 9.34 11.59
C PRO A 12 -18.92 10.25 11.17
N GLN A 13 -19.21 10.27 9.87
CA GLN A 13 -20.29 11.01 9.23
C GLN A 13 -21.01 10.14 8.20
N GLU A 14 -22.23 10.52 7.82
CA GLU A 14 -22.98 9.85 6.74
C GLU A 14 -22.49 10.30 5.37
N PRO A 15 -22.05 9.39 4.49
CA PRO A 15 -21.56 9.79 3.18
C PRO A 15 -22.70 10.20 2.25
N SER A 16 -22.40 11.10 1.30
CA SER A 16 -23.34 11.45 0.23
C SER A 16 -23.65 10.27 -0.69
N TYR A 17 -22.66 9.41 -0.93
CA TYR A 17 -22.83 8.13 -1.60
C TYR A 17 -21.72 7.17 -1.19
N LYS A 18 -21.95 5.89 -1.45
CA LYS A 18 -21.00 4.80 -1.19
C LYS A 18 -20.92 3.84 -2.37
N ILE A 19 -19.72 3.30 -2.60
CA ILE A 19 -19.45 2.27 -3.60
C ILE A 19 -18.78 1.12 -2.87
N ARG A 20 -19.34 -0.09 -2.97
CA ARG A 20 -18.75 -1.30 -2.36
C ARG A 20 -18.12 -2.19 -3.43
N SER A 21 -16.95 -2.74 -3.11
CA SER A 21 -16.26 -3.75 -3.92
C SER A 21 -17.16 -4.95 -4.17
N LYS A 22 -17.17 -5.47 -5.40
CA LYS A 22 -17.88 -6.72 -5.75
C LYS A 22 -17.43 -7.91 -4.90
N ASN A 23 -16.12 -8.00 -4.61
CA ASN A 23 -15.53 -9.13 -3.89
C ASN A 23 -15.90 -9.14 -2.41
N PHE A 24 -16.28 -7.98 -1.86
CA PHE A 24 -16.55 -7.81 -0.43
C PHE A 24 -18.01 -7.46 -0.09
N ARG A 25 -18.94 -7.55 -1.07
CA ARG A 25 -20.36 -7.19 -0.84
C ARG A 25 -21.02 -7.99 0.29
N ASN A 26 -20.60 -9.24 0.47
CA ASN A 26 -21.19 -10.17 1.42
C ASN A 26 -20.50 -10.15 2.79
N TYR A 27 -19.40 -9.41 2.95
CA TYR A 27 -18.74 -9.27 4.24
C TYR A 27 -19.51 -8.24 5.07
N ASN A 28 -19.97 -8.67 6.25
CA ASN A 28 -20.55 -7.76 7.22
C ASN A 28 -19.43 -7.10 8.01
N LEU A 29 -18.94 -5.98 7.50
CA LEU A 29 -17.92 -5.17 8.15
C LEU A 29 -18.62 -3.92 8.69
N ASP A 30 -18.53 -3.72 9.99
CA ASP A 30 -19.00 -2.49 10.61
C ASP A 30 -18.26 -1.30 9.99
N ASP A 31 -18.89 -0.12 10.02
CA ASP A 31 -18.22 1.15 9.74
C ASP A 31 -17.72 1.41 8.30
N ILE A 32 -17.83 0.44 7.38
CA ILE A 32 -17.43 0.63 5.97
C ILE A 32 -18.29 1.63 5.20
N ASP A 33 -19.43 2.02 5.77
CA ASP A 33 -20.40 2.93 5.18
C ASP A 33 -20.33 4.34 5.79
N LYS A 34 -19.29 4.66 6.56
CA LYS A 34 -19.05 6.00 7.11
C LYS A 34 -17.84 6.64 6.46
N PHE A 35 -17.85 7.96 6.35
CA PHE A 35 -16.64 8.74 6.13
C PHE A 35 -16.19 9.38 7.43
N TYR A 36 -14.90 9.65 7.58
CA TYR A 36 -14.27 9.99 8.84
C TYR A 36 -13.51 11.30 8.75
N LEU A 37 -13.88 12.26 9.58
CA LEU A 37 -13.25 13.58 9.60
C LEU A 37 -12.24 13.72 10.74
N PRO A 38 -11.11 14.41 10.50
CA PRO A 38 -10.22 14.82 11.57
C PRO A 38 -10.88 15.90 12.45
N GLU A 39 -10.43 16.01 13.69
CA GLU A 39 -10.95 16.95 14.69
C GLU A 39 -10.91 18.42 14.20
N SER A 40 -9.89 18.78 13.43
CA SER A 40 -9.73 20.12 12.84
C SER A 40 -10.94 20.53 11.99
N ILE A 41 -11.43 19.64 11.12
CA ILE A 41 -12.58 19.89 10.26
C ILE A 41 -13.85 19.94 11.12
N ILE A 42 -13.97 19.08 12.13
CA ILE A 42 -15.11 19.11 13.07
C ILE A 42 -15.21 20.45 13.79
N GLN A 43 -14.09 20.98 14.29
CA GLN A 43 -14.03 22.23 15.02
C GLN A 43 -14.30 23.44 14.13
N ILE A 44 -13.70 23.47 12.93
CA ILE A 44 -13.95 24.55 11.96
C ILE A 44 -15.40 24.55 11.53
N GLU A 45 -15.94 23.39 11.16
CA GLU A 45 -17.32 23.29 10.66
C GLU A 45 -18.38 23.41 11.74
N GLY A 46 -17.99 23.30 13.01
CA GLY A 46 -18.90 23.44 14.15
C GLY A 46 -19.88 22.27 14.28
N TYR A 47 -19.50 21.08 13.80
CA TYR A 47 -20.27 19.86 14.03
C TYR A 47 -20.31 19.54 15.54
N LYS A 48 -21.49 19.15 16.04
CA LYS A 48 -21.73 18.89 17.47
C LYS A 48 -22.27 17.49 17.70
N ASN A 49 -22.01 16.93 18.89
CA ASN A 49 -22.56 15.66 19.38
C ASN A 49 -22.21 14.42 18.54
N ILE A 50 -21.00 14.40 17.96
CA ILE A 50 -20.52 13.26 17.18
C ILE A 50 -19.59 12.44 18.06
N GLN A 51 -19.91 11.16 18.22
CA GLN A 51 -19.10 10.26 19.03
C GLN A 51 -17.77 9.99 18.31
N PRO A 52 -16.62 10.33 18.92
CA PRO A 52 -15.32 10.08 18.33
C PRO A 52 -15.01 8.58 18.28
N VAL A 53 -14.19 8.21 17.32
CA VAL A 53 -13.75 6.85 17.10
C VAL A 53 -12.22 6.82 17.10
N SER A 54 -11.65 5.85 17.81
CA SER A 54 -10.19 5.68 17.90
C SER A 54 -9.65 4.88 16.73
N PHE A 55 -8.57 5.40 16.18
CA PHE A 55 -7.73 4.85 15.12
C PHE A 55 -6.26 4.98 15.53
N ILE A 56 -5.39 4.34 14.76
CA ILE A 56 -3.95 4.50 14.81
C ILE A 56 -3.50 5.16 13.50
N GLU A 57 -2.61 6.14 13.59
CA GLU A 57 -1.98 6.74 12.40
C GLU A 57 -1.20 5.69 11.60
N ASP A 58 -1.41 5.64 10.28
CA ASP A 58 -0.63 4.79 9.35
C ASP A 58 0.43 5.62 8.61
N ASP A 59 -0.02 6.43 7.66
CA ASP A 59 0.82 7.40 6.96
C ASP A 59 0.27 8.82 7.05
N ASN A 60 0.84 9.70 6.23
CA ASN A 60 0.45 11.10 6.20
C ASN A 60 -1.04 11.30 5.92
N ARG A 61 -1.75 10.38 5.25
CA ARG A 61 -3.18 10.50 4.91
C ARG A 61 -4.04 9.30 5.30
N GLY A 62 -3.48 8.32 6.01
CA GLY A 62 -4.12 7.06 6.37
C GLY A 62 -4.33 6.86 7.88
N ALA A 63 -5.35 6.08 8.23
CA ALA A 63 -5.68 5.68 9.60
C ALA A 63 -6.18 4.23 9.64
N ILE A 64 -5.82 3.48 10.67
CA ILE A 64 -6.16 2.05 10.79
C ILE A 64 -6.87 1.79 12.12
N ARG A 65 -7.94 1.00 12.09
CA ARG A 65 -8.61 0.51 13.30
C ARG A 65 -7.68 -0.44 14.05
N PRO A 66 -7.55 -0.31 15.38
CA PRO A 66 -6.62 -1.14 16.15
C PRO A 66 -7.04 -2.62 16.24
N GLU A 67 -8.32 -2.92 15.98
CA GLU A 67 -8.87 -4.28 16.05
C GLU A 67 -9.07 -4.87 14.64
N PRO A 68 -8.77 -6.16 14.45
CA PRO A 68 -9.00 -6.83 13.18
C PRO A 68 -10.51 -6.98 12.93
N VAL A 69 -10.91 -6.83 11.67
CA VAL A 69 -12.33 -6.88 11.25
C VAL A 69 -12.68 -8.15 10.48
N CYS A 70 -11.70 -8.83 9.91
CA CYS A 70 -11.89 -10.13 9.27
C CYS A 70 -10.56 -10.88 9.11
N THR A 71 -10.65 -12.16 8.77
CA THR A 71 -9.50 -12.99 8.39
C THR A 71 -9.70 -13.46 6.95
N VAL A 72 -8.69 -13.28 6.11
CA VAL A 72 -8.70 -13.67 4.69
C VAL A 72 -7.38 -14.38 4.41
N ASP A 73 -7.42 -15.56 3.79
CA ASP A 73 -6.24 -16.41 3.55
C ASP A 73 -5.36 -16.61 4.80
N GLN A 74 -5.99 -16.90 5.95
CA GLN A 74 -5.33 -17.08 7.27
C GLN A 74 -4.61 -15.84 7.80
N THR A 75 -4.75 -14.68 7.13
CA THR A 75 -4.21 -13.40 7.58
C THR A 75 -5.32 -12.56 8.18
N ASP A 76 -5.11 -12.01 9.37
CA ASP A 76 -6.01 -11.03 9.97
C ASP A 76 -5.85 -9.69 9.27
N PHE A 77 -6.99 -9.05 8.98
CA PHE A 77 -7.04 -7.74 8.34
C PHE A 77 -7.76 -6.73 9.22
N PHE A 78 -7.23 -5.52 9.22
CA PHE A 78 -7.71 -4.35 9.91
C PHE A 78 -8.39 -3.40 8.93
N LEU A 79 -9.36 -2.64 9.41
CA LEU A 79 -10.01 -1.60 8.61
C LEU A 79 -9.08 -0.38 8.51
N SER A 80 -8.74 0.01 7.29
CA SER A 80 -7.94 1.20 7.00
C SER A 80 -8.74 2.22 6.20
N ILE A 81 -8.50 3.50 6.49
CA ILE A 81 -9.15 4.62 5.82
C ILE A 81 -8.06 5.52 5.26
N LYS A 82 -8.11 5.75 3.95
CA LYS A 82 -7.25 6.69 3.25
C LYS A 82 -8.01 7.97 2.93
N GLY A 83 -7.35 9.11 3.11
CA GLY A 83 -7.93 10.44 2.88
C GLY A 83 -8.48 11.09 4.15
N VAL A 84 -7.84 10.87 5.29
CA VAL A 84 -8.23 11.42 6.61
C VAL A 84 -7.50 12.72 6.98
N GLY A 85 -6.81 13.34 6.01
CA GLY A 85 -6.05 14.59 6.18
C GLY A 85 -4.54 14.38 6.36
N SER A 86 -3.77 15.33 5.82
CA SER A 86 -2.31 15.46 5.93
C SER A 86 -1.90 16.12 7.25
N THR A 87 -0.76 15.74 7.82
CA THR A 87 -0.22 16.39 9.03
C THR A 87 0.73 17.56 8.78
N VAL A 88 1.33 17.59 7.60
CA VAL A 88 2.39 18.55 7.25
C VAL A 88 2.02 19.31 5.98
N ASP A 89 2.63 20.48 5.81
CA ASP A 89 2.59 21.25 4.58
C ASP A 89 3.43 20.55 3.50
N PRO A 90 2.93 20.44 2.25
CA PRO A 90 3.63 19.71 1.20
C PRO A 90 4.95 20.34 0.74
N TYR A 91 5.14 21.64 0.97
CA TYR A 91 6.25 22.43 0.45
C TYR A 91 7.28 22.76 1.52
N SER A 92 6.84 23.01 2.76
CA SER A 92 7.75 23.31 3.87
C SER A 92 8.06 22.10 4.76
N LEU A 93 7.23 21.05 4.70
CA LEU A 93 7.24 19.91 5.62
C LEU A 93 6.98 20.28 7.10
N GLU A 94 6.60 21.52 7.37
CA GLU A 94 6.21 21.98 8.69
C GLU A 94 4.79 21.51 9.03
N PRO A 95 4.45 21.32 10.32
CA PRO A 95 3.10 20.95 10.73
C PRO A 95 2.04 21.96 10.27
N LEU A 96 0.95 21.45 9.70
CA LEU A 96 -0.21 22.29 9.36
C LEU A 96 -0.85 22.82 10.65
N ASN A 97 -1.06 24.12 10.71
CA ASN A 97 -1.65 24.81 11.84
C ASN A 97 -2.69 25.85 11.38
N THR A 98 -3.37 26.46 12.35
CA THR A 98 -4.46 27.41 12.08
C THR A 98 -4.04 28.52 11.12
N TYR A 99 -2.86 29.10 11.34
CA TYR A 99 -2.34 30.18 10.51
C TYR A 99 -2.03 29.71 9.08
N SER A 100 -1.33 28.57 8.94
CA SER A 100 -0.98 28.07 7.61
C SER A 100 -2.21 27.68 6.79
N ILE A 101 -3.27 27.15 7.43
CA ILE A 101 -4.52 26.77 6.75
C ILE A 101 -5.38 28.00 6.44
N SER A 102 -5.46 29.00 7.33
CA SER A 102 -6.25 30.21 7.10
C SER A 102 -5.73 31.05 5.93
N ASP A 103 -4.43 30.95 5.65
CA ASP A 103 -3.78 31.61 4.52
C ASP A 103 -4.11 30.95 3.17
N LEU A 104 -4.66 29.73 3.15
CA LEU A 104 -4.98 29.01 1.90
C LEU A 104 -6.31 29.42 1.26
N THR A 105 -7.12 30.22 1.95
CA THR A 105 -8.40 30.70 1.41
C THR A 105 -8.38 32.20 1.18
N GLU A 106 -8.95 32.62 0.05
CA GLU A 106 -9.22 34.02 -0.26
C GLU A 106 -10.54 34.52 0.36
N ASN A 107 -11.39 33.61 0.87
CA ASN A 107 -12.68 33.94 1.48
C ASN A 107 -12.47 34.51 2.90
N PRO A 108 -12.74 35.81 3.14
CA PRO A 108 -12.47 36.43 4.44
C PRO A 108 -13.35 35.89 5.56
N GLU A 109 -14.56 35.43 5.25
CA GLU A 109 -15.47 34.85 6.24
C GLU A 109 -14.98 33.47 6.67
N TYR A 110 -14.58 32.65 5.69
CA TYR A 110 -14.06 31.31 5.98
C TYR A 110 -12.71 31.39 6.70
N ARG A 111 -11.84 32.33 6.31
CA ARG A 111 -10.60 32.62 7.04
C ARG A 111 -10.86 32.90 8.52
N LYS A 112 -11.79 33.82 8.83
CA LYS A 112 -12.18 34.12 10.22
C LYS A 112 -12.77 32.90 10.93
N LYS A 113 -13.53 32.06 10.24
CA LYS A 113 -14.09 30.82 10.80
C LYS A 113 -12.97 29.86 11.21
N ILE A 114 -11.94 29.71 10.38
CA ILE A 114 -10.74 28.90 10.67
C ILE A 114 -9.99 29.47 11.88
N GLU A 115 -9.67 30.76 11.86
CA GLU A 115 -8.94 31.45 12.95
C GLU A 115 -9.67 31.34 14.30
N ASN A 116 -11.00 31.43 14.30
CA ASN A 116 -11.82 31.39 15.52
C ASN A 116 -12.22 29.99 15.98
N SER A 117 -11.96 28.94 15.18
CA SER A 117 -12.35 27.57 15.53
C SER A 117 -11.61 27.01 16.76
N GLY A 118 -10.49 27.63 17.14
CA GLY A 118 -9.64 27.18 18.24
C GLY A 118 -9.00 25.82 18.00
N TYR A 119 -8.97 25.35 16.74
CA TYR A 119 -8.52 24.00 16.46
C TYR A 119 -7.04 23.81 16.79
N ARG A 120 -6.74 22.65 17.37
CA ARG A 120 -5.37 22.19 17.65
C ARG A 120 -5.05 20.87 16.96
N GLY A 121 -6.01 20.34 16.20
CA GLY A 121 -5.89 19.11 15.44
C GLY A 121 -4.73 19.16 14.45
N ASN A 122 -4.09 18.01 14.25
CA ASN A 122 -2.86 17.87 13.48
C ASN A 122 -3.08 17.44 12.03
N ARG A 123 -4.33 17.26 11.56
CA ARG A 123 -4.61 16.74 10.20
C ARG A 123 -5.55 17.64 9.45
N PHE A 124 -5.33 17.84 8.15
CA PHE A 124 -6.23 18.65 7.32
C PHE A 124 -6.37 18.13 5.89
N ILE A 125 -7.55 18.34 5.30
CA ILE A 125 -7.84 18.03 3.90
C ILE A 125 -7.99 19.36 3.17
N THR A 126 -7.23 19.56 2.09
CA THR A 126 -7.29 20.78 1.31
C THR A 126 -7.80 20.50 -0.10
N GLY A 127 -8.28 21.55 -0.75
CA GLY A 127 -8.63 21.57 -2.16
C GLY A 127 -7.42 21.62 -3.09
N GLU A 128 -6.19 21.58 -2.60
CA GLU A 128 -5.01 21.57 -3.47
C GLU A 128 -4.93 20.28 -4.27
N THR A 129 -4.80 20.40 -5.58
CA THR A 129 -4.56 19.26 -6.47
C THR A 129 -3.12 18.80 -6.32
N TRP A 130 -2.96 17.75 -5.53
CA TRP A 130 -1.73 17.03 -5.35
C TRP A 130 -1.57 15.92 -6.40
N LEU A 131 -0.34 15.41 -6.50
CA LEU A 131 0.15 14.38 -7.43
C LEU A 131 -0.95 13.46 -8.02
N ARG A 132 -0.93 13.29 -9.35
CA ARG A 132 -1.90 12.51 -10.15
C ARG A 132 -3.38 12.86 -9.97
N GLY A 133 -3.68 14.03 -9.40
CA GLY A 133 -5.04 14.55 -9.41
C GLY A 133 -5.87 14.10 -8.21
N SER A 134 -5.32 14.19 -7.00
CA SER A 134 -6.08 14.03 -5.76
C SER A 134 -5.95 15.25 -4.85
N PRO A 135 -6.97 15.55 -4.03
CA PRO A 135 -6.88 16.62 -3.04
C PRO A 135 -5.80 16.30 -2.00
N TYR A 136 -4.98 17.27 -1.63
CA TYR A 136 -3.94 17.07 -0.62
C TYR A 136 -4.54 16.70 0.73
N GLY A 137 -4.05 15.60 1.32
CA GLY A 137 -4.62 14.99 2.53
C GLY A 137 -5.91 14.18 2.31
N GLY A 138 -6.50 14.23 1.11
CA GLY A 138 -7.70 13.46 0.74
C GLY A 138 -7.43 12.41 -0.34
N GLN A 139 -8.51 11.92 -0.96
CA GLN A 139 -8.47 11.08 -2.15
C GLN A 139 -9.51 11.54 -3.18
N GLY A 140 -9.16 11.46 -4.46
CA GLY A 140 -10.07 11.75 -5.57
C GLY A 140 -10.84 10.51 -6.03
N LEU A 141 -12.10 10.67 -6.45
CA LEU A 141 -12.94 9.54 -6.89
C LEU A 141 -12.32 8.71 -8.02
N GLU A 142 -11.64 9.36 -8.97
CA GLU A 142 -11.04 8.68 -10.12
C GLU A 142 -9.96 7.69 -9.67
N LEU A 143 -8.99 8.14 -8.88
CA LEU A 143 -7.93 7.28 -8.34
C LEU A 143 -8.50 6.20 -7.42
N ALA A 144 -9.50 6.54 -6.60
CA ALA A 144 -10.18 5.57 -5.76
C ALA A 144 -10.86 4.46 -6.56
N ARG A 145 -11.45 4.79 -7.72
CA ARG A 145 -12.01 3.80 -8.64
C ARG A 145 -10.96 2.94 -9.31
N ILE A 146 -9.79 3.50 -9.66
CA ILE A 146 -8.66 2.70 -10.18
C ILE A 146 -8.24 1.68 -9.12
N ALA A 147 -7.99 2.13 -7.89
CA ALA A 147 -7.61 1.27 -6.78
C ALA A 147 -8.67 0.17 -6.49
N MET A 148 -9.97 0.52 -6.54
CA MET A 148 -11.07 -0.44 -6.43
C MET A 148 -11.09 -1.45 -7.57
N ASN A 149 -10.91 -1.01 -8.82
CA ASN A 149 -10.90 -1.91 -9.97
C ASN A 149 -9.74 -2.91 -9.88
N THR A 150 -8.55 -2.46 -9.48
CA THR A 150 -7.40 -3.34 -9.19
C THR A 150 -7.75 -4.34 -8.07
N SER A 151 -8.45 -3.89 -7.03
CA SER A 151 -8.91 -4.77 -5.95
C SER A 151 -9.91 -5.82 -6.42
N GLU A 152 -10.80 -5.47 -7.35
CA GLU A 152 -11.78 -6.39 -7.93
C GLU A 152 -11.16 -7.42 -8.89
N MET A 153 -9.91 -7.21 -9.35
CA MET A 153 -9.17 -8.22 -10.13
C MET A 153 -8.60 -9.35 -9.26
N ALA A 154 -8.53 -9.15 -7.94
CA ALA A 154 -7.93 -10.11 -7.02
C ALA A 154 -8.95 -11.15 -6.53
N ASP A 155 -8.44 -12.34 -6.19
CA ASP A 155 -9.17 -13.36 -5.47
C ASP A 155 -8.57 -13.55 -4.06
N PRO A 156 -9.31 -13.14 -3.03
CA PRO A 156 -9.77 -11.75 -2.88
C PRO A 156 -8.61 -10.78 -2.58
N THR A 157 -7.41 -11.28 -2.28
CA THR A 157 -6.20 -10.48 -1.99
C THR A 157 -5.04 -10.79 -2.93
N SER A 158 -5.21 -11.75 -3.83
CA SER A 158 -4.16 -12.23 -4.71
C SER A 158 -4.53 -12.05 -6.18
N ILE A 159 -3.61 -11.49 -6.95
CA ILE A 159 -3.64 -11.50 -8.42
C ILE A 159 -2.48 -12.39 -8.86
N ASN A 160 -2.74 -13.68 -9.07
CA ASN A 160 -1.72 -14.65 -9.50
C ASN A 160 -0.47 -14.70 -8.58
N GLY A 161 -0.66 -14.50 -7.28
CA GLY A 161 0.39 -14.47 -6.27
C GLY A 161 0.86 -13.05 -5.90
N PHE A 162 0.58 -12.05 -6.73
CA PHE A 162 0.79 -10.65 -6.38
C PHE A 162 -0.25 -10.21 -5.35
N ARG A 163 0.19 -9.89 -4.14
CA ARG A 163 -0.67 -9.66 -2.98
C ARG A 163 -0.98 -8.17 -2.80
N ILE A 164 -2.24 -7.86 -2.56
CA ILE A 164 -2.75 -6.50 -2.41
C ILE A 164 -3.59 -6.33 -1.15
N ALA A 165 -3.54 -5.15 -0.54
CA ALA A 165 -4.44 -4.71 0.52
C ALA A 165 -5.72 -4.14 -0.14
N PRO A 166 -6.82 -4.93 -0.20
CA PRO A 166 -7.93 -4.61 -1.10
C PRO A 166 -8.69 -3.37 -0.61
N VAL A 167 -9.06 -2.52 -1.57
CA VAL A 167 -10.11 -1.51 -1.38
C VAL A 167 -11.45 -2.21 -1.37
N ILE A 168 -12.19 -2.04 -0.29
CA ILE A 168 -13.49 -2.68 -0.05
C ILE A 168 -14.65 -1.70 -0.15
N GLY A 169 -14.38 -0.40 0.02
CA GLY A 169 -15.37 0.67 -0.07
C GLY A 169 -14.77 1.99 -0.53
N ILE A 170 -15.60 2.82 -1.18
CA ILE A 170 -15.34 4.24 -1.42
C ILE A 170 -16.53 5.00 -0.86
N VAL A 171 -16.27 6.00 -0.04
CA VAL A 171 -17.29 6.84 0.60
C VAL A 171 -17.03 8.30 0.29
N SER A 172 -18.08 9.04 -0.07
CA SER A 172 -17.96 10.45 -0.45
C SER A 172 -18.37 11.40 0.67
N MET A 173 -17.61 12.49 0.82
CA MET A 173 -17.95 13.58 1.72
C MET A 173 -19.20 14.34 1.25
N GLU A 174 -19.87 15.05 2.16
CA GLU A 174 -20.98 15.93 1.82
C GLU A 174 -20.56 17.05 0.85
N LYS A 175 -21.43 17.36 -0.14
CA LYS A 175 -21.12 18.34 -1.19
C LYS A 175 -20.73 19.71 -0.64
N GLU A 176 -21.46 20.22 0.34
CA GLU A 176 -21.16 21.52 0.94
C GLU A 176 -19.80 21.53 1.64
N LEU A 177 -19.42 20.43 2.28
CA LEU A 177 -18.10 20.29 2.88
C LEU A 177 -17.00 20.23 1.81
N GLN A 178 -17.24 19.52 0.71
CA GLN A 178 -16.30 19.48 -0.41
C GLN A 178 -16.08 20.88 -1.00
N GLU A 179 -17.14 21.67 -1.16
CA GLU A 179 -17.04 23.07 -1.63
C GLU A 179 -16.18 23.92 -0.70
N ARG A 180 -16.36 23.81 0.62
CA ARG A 180 -15.53 24.52 1.61
C ARG A 180 -14.08 24.06 1.62
N ILE A 181 -13.82 22.76 1.51
CA ILE A 181 -12.46 22.21 1.39
C ILE A 181 -11.78 22.75 0.11
N ARG A 182 -12.52 22.85 -1.00
CA ARG A 182 -12.00 23.39 -2.27
C ARG A 182 -11.60 24.87 -2.21
N GLU A 183 -12.05 25.62 -1.20
CA GLU A 183 -11.59 26.99 -0.98
C GLU A 183 -10.16 27.07 -0.42
N LEU A 184 -9.58 25.96 0.03
CA LEU A 184 -8.26 25.90 0.64
C LEU A 184 -7.25 25.30 -0.33
N TYR A 185 -6.41 26.12 -0.97
CA TYR A 185 -5.40 25.65 -1.92
C TYR A 185 -4.22 26.62 -1.98
N TRP A 186 -3.07 26.14 -2.44
CA TRP A 186 -1.89 26.98 -2.67
C TRP A 186 -1.86 27.49 -4.11
N TYR A 187 -2.11 26.60 -5.08
CA TYR A 187 -1.91 26.89 -6.49
C TYR A 187 -3.06 26.39 -7.37
N ARG A 188 -3.50 25.14 -7.19
CA ARG A 188 -4.45 24.50 -8.12
C ARG A 188 -5.58 23.83 -7.37
N ARG A 189 -6.79 24.28 -7.65
CA ARG A 189 -8.01 23.73 -7.05
C ARG A 189 -8.41 22.39 -7.66
N TYR A 190 -8.67 21.41 -6.81
CA TYR A 190 -9.21 20.11 -7.16
C TYR A 190 -10.70 20.23 -7.47
N ASN A 191 -11.11 19.73 -8.64
CA ASN A 191 -12.49 19.91 -9.15
C ASN A 191 -13.34 18.63 -9.08
N GLY A 192 -12.75 17.48 -8.75
CA GLY A 192 -13.47 16.21 -8.65
C GLY A 192 -14.12 15.99 -7.28
N ASP A 193 -14.81 14.85 -7.14
CA ASP A 193 -15.37 14.41 -5.87
C ASP A 193 -14.27 14.02 -4.89
N ILE A 194 -14.34 14.56 -3.68
CA ILE A 194 -13.47 14.18 -2.57
C ILE A 194 -14.09 12.98 -1.85
N VAL A 195 -13.32 11.90 -1.78
CA VAL A 195 -13.74 10.62 -1.21
C VAL A 195 -12.70 10.10 -0.22
N GLN A 196 -13.07 9.05 0.49
CA GLN A 196 -12.14 8.20 1.23
C GLN A 196 -12.21 6.78 0.70
N GLU A 197 -11.07 6.11 0.70
CA GLU A 197 -11.00 4.68 0.42
C GLU A 197 -11.00 3.92 1.73
N ILE A 198 -11.86 2.92 1.79
CA ILE A 198 -11.94 1.97 2.88
C ILE A 198 -11.25 0.69 2.41
N ARG A 199 -10.24 0.26 3.15
CA ARG A 199 -9.31 -0.81 2.77
C ARG A 199 -9.18 -1.85 3.87
N LEU A 200 -8.80 -3.06 3.49
CA LEU A 200 -8.31 -4.07 4.42
C LEU A 200 -6.78 -4.05 4.40
N MET A 201 -6.16 -3.82 5.55
CA MET A 201 -4.70 -3.84 5.71
C MET A 201 -4.28 -4.92 6.72
N PRO A 202 -3.24 -5.73 6.43
CA PRO A 202 -2.81 -6.79 7.34
C PRO A 202 -1.91 -6.26 8.46
N SER A 203 -1.28 -5.09 8.26
CA SER A 203 -0.50 -4.36 9.24
C SER A 203 -0.22 -2.94 8.73
N ASN A 204 0.54 -2.14 9.49
CA ASN A 204 1.13 -0.88 9.05
C ASN A 204 2.66 -0.88 8.99
N ILE A 205 3.29 -2.06 8.90
CA ILE A 205 4.75 -2.20 8.83
C ILE A 205 5.21 -2.13 7.39
N ARG A 206 5.93 -1.06 7.05
CA ARG A 206 6.53 -0.83 5.72
C ARG A 206 7.96 -1.36 5.67
N LEU A 207 8.53 -1.45 4.47
CA LEU A 207 9.93 -1.90 4.34
C LEU A 207 10.90 -0.82 4.79
N TYR A 208 10.80 0.43 4.31
CA TYR A 208 11.79 1.48 4.61
C TYR A 208 11.24 2.82 5.08
N PHE A 209 10.28 3.41 4.38
CA PHE A 209 9.90 4.82 4.57
C PHE A 209 8.54 5.02 5.24
N HIS A 210 8.32 6.26 5.72
CA HIS A 210 7.04 6.84 6.16
C HIS A 210 6.32 6.21 7.37
N ALA A 211 6.75 5.06 7.89
CA ALA A 211 6.25 4.50 9.14
C ALA A 211 7.31 4.57 10.25
N THR A 212 6.87 4.66 11.51
CA THR A 212 7.75 4.64 12.69
C THR A 212 8.43 3.28 12.91
N SER A 213 7.88 2.22 12.33
CA SER A 213 8.39 0.85 12.43
C SER A 213 8.54 0.27 11.02
N THR A 214 9.78 0.12 10.56
CA THR A 214 10.09 -0.42 9.23
C THR A 214 11.19 -1.47 9.32
N VAL A 215 11.23 -2.39 8.34
CA VAL A 215 12.25 -3.44 8.25
C VAL A 215 13.66 -2.85 8.21
N GLY A 216 13.88 -1.81 7.40
CA GLY A 216 15.21 -1.21 7.26
C GLY A 216 15.70 -0.46 8.49
N ASN A 217 14.80 0.05 9.33
CA ASN A 217 15.17 0.85 10.50
C ASN A 217 15.20 0.05 11.80
N ASN A 218 14.24 -0.86 12.03
CA ASN A 218 14.13 -1.59 13.30
C ASN A 218 13.54 -3.00 13.12
N ILE A 219 14.26 -3.86 12.42
CA ILE A 219 13.86 -5.26 12.20
C ILE A 219 13.64 -6.06 13.49
N ASN A 220 14.39 -5.74 14.55
CA ASN A 220 14.21 -6.37 15.87
C ASN A 220 12.80 -6.13 16.43
N LYS A 221 12.34 -4.87 16.40
CA LYS A 221 10.98 -4.54 16.80
C LYS A 221 9.94 -5.21 15.91
N VAL A 222 10.18 -5.32 14.60
CA VAL A 222 9.27 -6.04 13.68
C VAL A 222 9.10 -7.51 14.10
N PHE A 223 10.19 -8.21 14.44
CA PHE A 223 10.11 -9.60 14.93
C PHE A 223 9.33 -9.71 16.25
N GLU A 224 9.55 -8.77 17.19
CA GLU A 224 8.79 -8.73 18.45
C GLU A 224 7.29 -8.48 18.19
N MET A 225 6.97 -7.54 17.30
CA MET A 225 5.60 -7.17 16.97
C MET A 225 4.83 -8.30 16.29
N PHE A 226 5.50 -9.05 15.42
CA PHE A 226 4.91 -10.19 14.71
C PHE A 226 5.00 -11.50 15.51
N ASN A 227 5.52 -11.45 16.75
CA ASN A 227 5.71 -12.61 17.61
C ASN A 227 6.52 -13.74 16.93
N ILE A 228 7.54 -13.37 16.15
CA ILE A 228 8.46 -14.32 15.52
C ILE A 228 9.45 -14.79 16.57
N ASN A 229 9.14 -15.91 17.22
CA ASN A 229 9.80 -16.36 18.44
C ASN A 229 10.71 -17.58 18.26
N ASP A 230 10.73 -18.18 17.06
CA ASP A 230 11.57 -19.35 16.78
C ASP A 230 12.09 -19.37 15.33
N ASN A 231 13.07 -20.26 15.10
CA ASN A 231 13.73 -20.39 13.80
C ASN A 231 12.75 -20.82 12.70
N ARG A 232 11.77 -21.66 13.02
CA ARG A 232 10.81 -22.17 12.03
C ARG A 232 9.92 -21.03 11.56
N ALA A 233 9.27 -20.32 12.47
CA ALA A 233 8.44 -19.16 12.17
C ALA A 233 9.23 -18.09 11.39
N SER A 234 10.49 -17.84 11.77
CA SER A 234 11.33 -16.87 11.04
C SER A 234 11.73 -17.33 9.63
N THR A 235 11.85 -18.64 9.41
CA THR A 235 12.14 -19.20 8.08
C THR A 235 10.90 -19.13 7.20
N GLU A 236 9.74 -19.54 7.74
CA GLU A 236 8.45 -19.41 7.07
C GLU A 236 8.17 -17.94 6.69
N PHE A 237 8.46 -16.99 7.61
CA PHE A 237 8.39 -15.56 7.35
C PHE A 237 9.23 -15.13 6.15
N MET A 238 10.49 -15.56 6.11
CA MET A 238 11.41 -15.21 5.04
C MET A 238 11.03 -15.86 3.69
N VAL A 239 10.46 -17.07 3.71
CA VAL A 239 9.94 -17.75 2.51
C VAL A 239 8.73 -16.98 1.95
N ASN A 240 7.76 -16.61 2.79
CA ASN A 240 6.60 -15.83 2.36
C ASN A 240 6.98 -14.44 1.85
N PHE A 241 7.95 -13.79 2.51
CA PHE A 241 8.53 -12.53 2.07
C PHE A 241 9.12 -12.65 0.65
N MET A 242 9.97 -13.65 0.41
CA MET A 242 10.55 -13.85 -0.91
C MET A 242 9.51 -14.26 -1.95
N LYS A 243 8.55 -15.12 -1.59
CA LYS A 243 7.48 -15.58 -2.49
C LYS A 243 6.62 -14.42 -2.97
N SER A 244 6.10 -13.61 -2.05
CA SER A 244 5.27 -12.45 -2.37
C SER A 244 6.06 -11.33 -3.06
N GLY A 245 7.33 -11.14 -2.68
CA GLY A 245 8.24 -10.20 -3.35
C GLY A 245 8.51 -10.57 -4.79
N LEU A 246 8.89 -11.82 -5.08
CA LEU A 246 9.07 -12.32 -6.44
C LEU A 246 7.78 -12.22 -7.25
N ALA A 247 6.63 -12.45 -6.63
CA ALA A 247 5.35 -12.28 -7.30
C ALA A 247 5.08 -10.82 -7.69
N ALA A 248 5.44 -9.86 -6.84
CA ALA A 248 5.40 -8.44 -7.19
C ALA A 248 6.36 -8.09 -8.33
N LEU A 249 7.63 -8.50 -8.25
CA LEU A 249 8.65 -8.22 -9.30
C LEU A 249 8.29 -8.79 -10.68
N THR A 250 7.34 -9.71 -10.74
CA THR A 250 6.93 -10.41 -11.97
C THR A 250 5.44 -10.22 -12.28
N ALA A 251 4.78 -9.23 -11.67
CA ALA A 251 3.34 -8.96 -11.82
C ALA A 251 2.90 -8.83 -13.29
N PHE A 252 3.72 -8.21 -14.14
CA PHE A 252 3.44 -8.04 -15.57
C PHE A 252 3.39 -9.39 -16.27
N SER A 253 4.39 -10.25 -16.07
CA SER A 253 4.43 -11.59 -16.66
C SER A 253 3.29 -12.47 -16.15
N ARG A 254 2.98 -12.37 -14.85
CA ARG A 254 1.91 -13.14 -14.20
C ARG A 254 0.52 -12.78 -14.69
N THR A 255 0.34 -11.58 -15.23
CA THR A 255 -0.95 -11.06 -15.68
C THR A 255 -0.97 -10.77 -17.18
N LEU A 256 0.05 -11.26 -17.88
CA LEU A 256 0.24 -11.04 -19.31
C LEU A 256 -0.94 -11.61 -20.08
N LYS A 257 -1.53 -10.78 -20.92
CA LYS A 257 -2.67 -11.11 -21.77
C LYS A 257 -2.43 -10.57 -23.17
N LYS A 258 -2.76 -11.36 -24.19
CA LYS A 258 -2.83 -10.89 -25.57
C LYS A 258 -4.15 -10.12 -25.77
N GLU A 259 -4.06 -8.86 -26.18
CA GLU A 259 -5.24 -7.99 -26.41
C GLU A 259 -5.59 -7.90 -27.90
N ASP A 260 -4.57 -7.87 -28.76
CA ASP A 260 -4.68 -7.91 -30.22
C ASP A 260 -3.47 -8.64 -30.81
N ASP A 261 -3.34 -8.73 -32.14
CA ASP A 261 -2.36 -9.57 -32.82
C ASP A 261 -0.92 -9.36 -32.31
N ARG A 262 -0.51 -8.10 -32.15
CA ARG A 262 0.83 -7.71 -31.66
C ARG A 262 0.82 -6.90 -30.37
N ILE A 263 -0.36 -6.73 -29.74
CA ILE A 263 -0.52 -5.90 -28.54
C ILE A 263 -0.83 -6.81 -27.35
N TYR A 264 -0.05 -6.62 -26.29
CA TYR A 264 -0.15 -7.35 -25.04
C TYR A 264 -0.35 -6.39 -23.89
N SER A 265 -0.95 -6.87 -22.80
CA SER A 265 -1.13 -6.11 -21.58
C SER A 265 -0.77 -6.92 -20.34
N GLY A 266 -0.34 -6.23 -19.29
CA GLY A 266 -0.04 -6.81 -17.98
C GLY A 266 -0.07 -5.73 -16.90
N LEU A 267 -0.17 -6.14 -15.64
CA LEU A 267 -0.11 -5.23 -14.50
C LEU A 267 1.32 -4.73 -14.29
N ASP A 268 1.44 -3.42 -14.14
CA ASP A 268 2.66 -2.76 -13.75
C ASP A 268 2.39 -1.69 -12.70
N PHE A 269 3.42 -1.36 -11.94
CA PHE A 269 3.34 -0.48 -10.79
C PHE A 269 4.45 0.58 -10.84
N PHE A 270 4.61 1.26 -11.98
CA PHE A 270 5.69 2.24 -12.26
C PHE A 270 5.89 3.32 -11.21
N ASP A 271 4.81 3.56 -10.51
CA ASP A 271 4.47 4.86 -10.02
C ASP A 271 4.08 4.73 -8.53
N VAL A 272 4.40 3.56 -7.98
CA VAL A 272 4.36 3.14 -6.58
C VAL A 272 5.59 2.30 -6.29
N TRP A 273 6.02 2.30 -5.04
CA TRP A 273 7.32 1.78 -4.64
C TRP A 273 7.15 0.64 -3.64
N LEU A 274 7.90 -0.44 -3.82
CA LEU A 274 7.82 -1.61 -2.93
C LEU A 274 8.16 -1.21 -1.48
N ASP A 275 9.00 -0.20 -1.30
CA ASP A 275 9.48 0.21 0.01
C ASP A 275 8.52 1.03 0.86
N LYS A 276 7.68 1.84 0.22
CA LYS A 276 6.78 2.82 0.82
C LYS A 276 5.33 2.42 0.69
N ASP A 277 4.96 1.86 -0.46
CA ASP A 277 3.56 1.65 -0.87
C ASP A 277 3.12 0.20 -0.66
N ALA A 278 3.94 -0.60 0.05
CA ALA A 278 3.61 -1.94 0.49
C ALA A 278 3.85 -2.11 2.01
N VAL A 279 3.10 -3.04 2.59
CA VAL A 279 3.19 -3.42 4.01
C VAL A 279 3.42 -4.92 4.17
N LEU A 280 3.99 -5.33 5.30
CA LEU A 280 4.22 -6.72 5.66
C LEU A 280 3.14 -7.24 6.59
N SER A 281 2.56 -8.38 6.28
CA SER A 281 1.77 -9.11 7.28
C SER A 281 2.67 -9.83 8.29
N SER A 282 2.08 -10.36 9.37
CA SER A 282 2.82 -11.08 10.41
C SER A 282 3.51 -12.36 9.92
N ASP A 283 3.07 -12.93 8.81
CA ASP A 283 3.66 -14.14 8.22
C ASP A 283 4.76 -13.83 7.19
N GLY A 284 5.11 -12.56 6.99
CA GLY A 284 6.15 -12.11 6.05
C GLY A 284 5.65 -11.77 4.65
N THR A 285 4.39 -12.06 4.33
CA THR A 285 3.80 -11.72 3.02
C THR A 285 3.73 -10.20 2.83
N ILE A 286 4.24 -9.72 1.70
CA ILE A 286 4.19 -8.32 1.24
C ILE A 286 2.83 -8.06 0.59
N PHE A 287 2.13 -7.01 1.01
CA PHE A 287 0.86 -6.55 0.44
C PHE A 287 0.99 -5.12 -0.08
N PHE A 288 0.67 -4.88 -1.36
CA PHE A 288 0.62 -3.53 -1.93
C PHE A 288 -0.60 -2.77 -1.45
N VAL A 289 -0.39 -1.53 -1.01
CA VAL A 289 -1.41 -0.65 -0.46
C VAL A 289 -1.74 0.48 -1.41
N ASP A 290 -0.81 1.10 -2.13
CA ASP A 290 -1.14 2.19 -3.05
C ASP A 290 -1.61 1.65 -4.42
N LEU A 291 -2.87 1.19 -4.48
CA LEU A 291 -3.38 0.47 -5.65
C LEU A 291 -3.74 1.37 -6.84
N GLU A 292 -3.87 2.68 -6.65
CA GLU A 292 -4.10 3.61 -7.78
C GLU A 292 -2.92 3.71 -8.73
N GLY A 293 -1.71 3.31 -8.31
CA GLY A 293 -0.54 3.27 -9.18
C GLY A 293 -0.23 1.88 -9.74
N VAL A 294 -1.09 0.89 -9.49
CA VAL A 294 -1.04 -0.42 -10.14
C VAL A 294 -2.00 -0.41 -11.32
N GLU A 295 -1.45 -0.38 -12.53
CA GLU A 295 -2.20 -0.15 -13.76
C GLU A 295 -1.89 -1.20 -14.83
N ARG A 296 -2.83 -1.36 -15.76
CA ARG A 296 -2.61 -2.22 -16.92
C ARG A 296 -1.76 -1.47 -17.95
N ARG A 297 -0.53 -1.93 -18.16
CA ARG A 297 0.37 -1.42 -19.20
C ARG A 297 0.16 -2.21 -20.48
N TYR A 298 0.01 -1.49 -21.60
CA TYR A 298 -0.09 -2.07 -22.94
C TYR A 298 1.24 -1.91 -23.68
N VAL A 299 1.72 -2.98 -24.31
CA VAL A 299 3.01 -3.01 -25.02
C VAL A 299 2.90 -3.82 -26.30
N MET A 300 3.78 -3.52 -27.25
CA MET A 300 3.98 -4.36 -28.43
C MET A 300 4.76 -5.63 -28.03
N GLU A 301 4.56 -6.73 -28.77
CA GLU A 301 5.23 -8.02 -28.54
C GLU A 301 6.74 -7.89 -28.33
N GLU A 302 7.42 -7.13 -29.19
CA GLU A 302 8.87 -6.90 -29.12
C GLU A 302 9.33 -6.15 -27.86
N LYS A 303 8.42 -5.53 -27.11
CA LYS A 303 8.68 -4.78 -25.87
C LYS A 303 8.35 -5.56 -24.60
N ILE A 304 7.81 -6.78 -24.71
CA ILE A 304 7.45 -7.61 -23.55
C ILE A 304 8.69 -7.91 -22.71
N GLY A 305 9.77 -8.42 -23.33
CA GLY A 305 10.99 -8.78 -22.62
C GLY A 305 11.64 -7.59 -21.89
N GLU A 306 11.67 -6.42 -22.52
CA GLU A 306 12.14 -5.16 -21.91
C GLU A 306 11.25 -4.78 -20.72
N THR A 307 9.93 -4.88 -20.86
CA THR A 307 8.97 -4.52 -19.79
C THR A 307 9.10 -5.44 -18.57
N ILE A 308 9.22 -6.75 -18.78
CA ILE A 308 9.47 -7.72 -17.69
C ILE A 308 10.80 -7.41 -17.00
N THR A 309 11.83 -7.09 -17.78
CA THR A 309 13.17 -6.76 -17.27
C THR A 309 13.16 -5.50 -16.42
N ASP A 310 12.54 -4.44 -16.93
CA ASP A 310 12.44 -3.16 -16.23
C ASP A 310 11.66 -3.30 -14.92
N GLN A 311 10.51 -4.00 -14.93
CA GLN A 311 9.72 -4.23 -13.72
C GLN A 311 10.51 -5.02 -12.67
N PHE A 312 11.21 -6.08 -13.10
CA PHE A 312 11.98 -6.93 -12.20
C PHE A 312 13.10 -6.13 -11.51
N TYR A 313 13.93 -5.42 -12.28
CA TYR A 313 15.08 -4.71 -11.71
C TYR A 313 14.69 -3.44 -10.95
N ARG A 314 13.55 -2.81 -11.24
CA ARG A 314 13.10 -1.59 -10.56
C ARG A 314 13.01 -1.73 -9.04
N SER A 315 12.53 -2.87 -8.55
CA SER A 315 12.34 -3.11 -7.10
C SER A 315 13.15 -4.28 -6.54
N LEU A 316 13.99 -4.92 -7.36
CA LEU A 316 14.85 -6.02 -6.89
C LEU A 316 15.79 -5.60 -5.76
N TYR A 317 16.41 -4.42 -5.87
CA TYR A 317 17.33 -3.94 -4.85
C TYR A 317 16.62 -3.72 -3.50
N GLU A 318 15.44 -3.13 -3.53
CA GLU A 318 14.58 -2.93 -2.36
C GLU A 318 14.21 -4.26 -1.72
N LEU A 319 13.81 -5.26 -2.52
CA LEU A 319 13.50 -6.60 -2.00
C LEU A 319 14.73 -7.25 -1.34
N MET A 320 15.88 -7.23 -2.01
CA MET A 320 17.11 -7.88 -1.54
C MET A 320 17.71 -7.23 -0.30
N TYR A 321 17.58 -5.90 -0.18
CA TYR A 321 18.01 -5.20 1.02
C TYR A 321 17.15 -5.59 2.23
N ALA A 322 15.83 -5.76 2.06
CA ALA A 322 14.92 -6.13 3.15
C ALA A 322 15.12 -7.59 3.54
N TYR A 323 15.26 -8.47 2.55
CA TYR A 323 15.67 -9.86 2.75
C TYR A 323 16.91 -9.94 3.64
N THR A 324 17.93 -9.13 3.34
CA THR A 324 19.18 -9.10 4.11
C THR A 324 18.94 -8.71 5.56
N ARG A 325 18.13 -7.69 5.82
CA ARG A 325 17.81 -7.25 7.19
C ARG A 325 17.04 -8.33 7.96
N ILE A 326 16.11 -9.00 7.31
CA ILE A 326 15.35 -10.11 7.89
C ILE A 326 16.27 -11.28 8.23
N ASP A 327 17.16 -11.68 7.32
CA ASP A 327 18.10 -12.79 7.53
C ASP A 327 19.14 -12.47 8.62
N GLU A 328 19.67 -11.24 8.66
CA GLU A 328 20.57 -10.77 9.72
C GLU A 328 19.92 -10.91 11.11
N GLU A 329 18.67 -10.48 11.25
CA GLU A 329 17.93 -10.58 12.53
C GLU A 329 17.61 -12.03 12.89
N ARG A 330 17.24 -12.86 11.90
CA ARG A 330 17.00 -14.28 12.09
C ARG A 330 18.26 -14.99 12.62
N ILE A 331 19.41 -14.80 11.96
CA ILE A 331 20.69 -15.39 12.37
C ILE A 331 21.03 -14.92 13.78
N ARG A 332 20.88 -13.62 14.07
CA ARG A 332 21.16 -13.05 15.40
C ARG A 332 20.33 -13.71 16.51
N ARG A 333 19.06 -14.05 16.26
CA ARG A 333 18.16 -14.64 17.27
C ARG A 333 18.24 -16.15 17.37
N PHE A 334 18.31 -16.84 16.24
CA PHE A 334 17.94 -18.26 16.16
C PHE A 334 18.98 -19.15 15.46
N GLY A 335 20.00 -18.56 14.85
CA GLY A 335 20.84 -19.27 13.88
C GLY A 335 22.33 -19.26 14.20
N THR A 336 23.04 -20.15 13.53
CA THR A 336 24.48 -20.03 13.26
C THR A 336 24.64 -19.44 11.86
N PRO A 337 25.58 -18.51 11.62
CA PRO A 337 25.80 -17.97 10.29
C PRO A 337 26.07 -19.09 9.26
N ILE A 338 25.23 -19.18 8.23
CA ILE A 338 25.47 -19.98 7.03
C ILE A 338 25.99 -19.04 5.95
N GLU A 339 26.70 -19.56 4.95
CA GLU A 339 27.07 -18.76 3.79
C GLU A 339 25.82 -18.14 3.15
N ARG A 340 25.80 -16.81 3.04
CA ARG A 340 24.64 -16.01 2.59
C ARG A 340 24.06 -16.49 1.25
N ARG A 341 24.92 -17.01 0.36
CA ARG A 341 24.52 -17.56 -0.93
C ARG A 341 23.72 -18.85 -0.81
N MET A 342 24.20 -19.80 0.01
CA MET A 342 23.49 -21.05 0.28
C MET A 342 22.14 -20.78 0.95
N GLN A 343 22.12 -19.83 1.89
CA GLN A 343 20.88 -19.43 2.55
C GLN A 343 19.87 -18.84 1.57
N LEU A 344 20.29 -17.91 0.71
CA LEU A 344 19.42 -17.31 -0.30
C LEU A 344 18.91 -18.37 -1.28
N GLN A 345 19.78 -19.25 -1.78
CA GLN A 345 19.40 -20.33 -2.69
C GLN A 345 18.29 -21.21 -2.06
N SER A 346 18.50 -21.69 -0.84
CA SER A 346 17.51 -22.51 -0.14
C SER A 346 16.16 -21.80 0.06
N ILE A 347 16.18 -20.49 0.34
CA ILE A 347 14.94 -19.70 0.46
C ILE A 347 14.27 -19.51 -0.90
N LEU A 348 15.03 -19.27 -1.96
CA LEU A 348 14.48 -19.15 -3.32
C LEU A 348 13.79 -20.45 -3.71
N GLU A 349 14.44 -21.61 -3.53
CA GLU A 349 13.86 -22.94 -3.77
C GLU A 349 12.51 -23.10 -3.07
N MET A 350 12.46 -22.84 -1.76
CA MET A 350 11.23 -22.93 -0.98
C MET A 350 10.17 -21.90 -1.40
N ALA A 351 10.58 -20.68 -1.76
CA ALA A 351 9.66 -19.60 -2.14
C ALA A 351 9.03 -19.84 -3.52
N THR A 352 9.76 -20.46 -4.44
CA THR A 352 9.30 -20.80 -5.79
C THR A 352 8.63 -22.17 -5.88
N ASP A 353 8.66 -22.97 -4.81
CA ASP A 353 8.01 -24.27 -4.81
C ASP A 353 6.50 -24.14 -5.10
N GLY A 354 6.06 -24.87 -6.13
CA GLY A 354 4.70 -24.81 -6.66
C GLY A 354 4.31 -23.52 -7.39
N ASP A 355 5.23 -22.59 -7.63
CA ASP A 355 4.96 -21.39 -8.43
C ASP A 355 4.98 -21.72 -9.93
N LYS A 356 3.85 -21.52 -10.61
CA LYS A 356 3.74 -21.79 -12.06
C LYS A 356 4.44 -20.74 -12.94
N TYR A 357 4.81 -19.59 -12.38
CA TYR A 357 5.39 -18.47 -13.13
C TYR A 357 6.90 -18.33 -12.94
N ILE A 358 7.49 -19.04 -11.99
CA ILE A 358 8.92 -18.95 -11.71
C ILE A 358 9.48 -20.35 -11.61
N GLU A 359 10.52 -20.63 -12.37
CA GLU A 359 11.34 -21.83 -12.25
C GLU A 359 12.77 -21.42 -11.89
N ILE A 360 13.42 -22.24 -11.07
CA ILE A 360 14.84 -22.10 -10.77
C ILE A 360 15.62 -23.00 -11.73
N ASP A 361 16.56 -22.40 -12.46
CA ASP A 361 17.56 -23.12 -13.24
C ASP A 361 18.92 -23.02 -12.53
N GLU A 362 19.45 -24.17 -12.09
CA GLU A 362 20.74 -24.26 -11.41
C GLU A 362 21.78 -24.88 -12.31
N ASN A 363 22.76 -24.06 -12.71
CA ASN A 363 23.81 -24.50 -13.61
C ASN A 363 25.19 -24.10 -13.08
N ASN A 364 25.99 -25.08 -12.65
CA ASN A 364 27.39 -24.91 -12.26
C ASN A 364 27.63 -23.81 -11.20
N GLY A 365 26.76 -23.73 -10.17
CA GLY A 365 26.86 -22.73 -9.09
C GLY A 365 26.32 -21.33 -9.46
N ARG A 366 25.63 -21.23 -10.60
CA ARG A 366 24.77 -20.10 -10.98
C ARG A 366 23.31 -20.49 -10.74
N VAL A 367 22.55 -19.56 -10.16
CA VAL A 367 21.10 -19.71 -9.93
C VAL A 367 20.39 -18.63 -10.73
N ASP A 368 19.60 -19.06 -11.70
CA ASP A 368 18.77 -18.21 -12.55
C ASP A 368 17.28 -18.42 -12.23
N LEU A 369 16.52 -17.33 -12.22
CA LEU A 369 15.06 -17.36 -12.21
C LEU A 369 14.55 -17.27 -13.64
N ILE A 370 13.84 -18.30 -14.08
CA ILE A 370 13.12 -18.32 -15.36
C ILE A 370 11.70 -17.86 -15.10
N ILE A 371 11.37 -16.66 -15.57
CA ILE A 371 10.07 -16.03 -15.44
C ILE A 371 9.20 -16.45 -16.63
N LYS A 372 8.11 -17.14 -16.32
CA LYS A 372 7.14 -17.68 -17.27
C LYS A 372 5.87 -16.83 -17.30
N ASN A 373 5.03 -17.10 -18.29
CA ASN A 373 3.73 -16.47 -18.48
C ASN A 373 2.66 -17.54 -18.83
N ASP A 374 1.39 -17.17 -18.70
CA ASP A 374 0.28 -18.09 -18.98
C ASP A 374 0.02 -18.32 -20.49
N LEU A 375 0.70 -17.61 -21.39
CA LEU A 375 0.41 -17.64 -22.82
C LEU A 375 1.06 -18.83 -23.57
N LYS A 376 1.73 -19.77 -22.87
CA LYS A 376 2.39 -20.96 -23.46
C LYS A 376 3.37 -20.67 -24.61
N TYR A 377 3.87 -19.44 -24.69
CA TYR A 377 4.85 -19.00 -25.67
C TYR A 377 6.21 -18.88 -25.00
N ASP A 378 7.07 -19.88 -25.20
CA ASP A 378 8.38 -19.94 -24.55
C ASP A 378 9.30 -18.77 -24.93
N ASN A 379 9.11 -18.18 -26.12
CA ASN A 379 9.83 -16.99 -26.58
C ASN A 379 9.50 -15.72 -25.79
N LEU A 380 8.49 -15.75 -24.92
CA LEU A 380 8.10 -14.64 -24.04
C LEU A 380 8.60 -14.83 -22.59
N ASN A 381 9.36 -15.90 -22.32
CA ASN A 381 9.98 -16.12 -21.02
C ASN A 381 11.26 -15.27 -20.88
N SER A 382 11.58 -14.87 -19.65
CA SER A 382 12.80 -14.11 -19.32
C SER A 382 13.63 -14.85 -18.29
N SER A 383 14.95 -14.68 -18.32
CA SER A 383 15.88 -15.29 -17.35
C SER A 383 16.65 -14.21 -16.60
N PHE A 384 16.70 -14.31 -15.27
CA PHE A 384 17.39 -13.37 -14.39
C PHE A 384 18.35 -14.10 -13.46
N THR A 385 19.63 -13.72 -13.51
CA THR A 385 20.63 -14.29 -12.61
C THR A 385 20.52 -13.69 -11.23
N MET A 386 20.22 -14.54 -10.24
CA MET A 386 20.18 -14.15 -8.82
C MET A 386 21.54 -14.36 -8.15
N LEU A 387 22.25 -15.43 -8.54
CA LEU A 387 23.53 -15.79 -7.96
C LEU A 387 24.51 -16.20 -9.06
N ASN A 388 25.65 -15.50 -9.15
CA ASN A 388 26.74 -15.83 -10.10
C ASN A 388 27.72 -16.84 -9.51
N LYS A 389 28.31 -17.72 -10.31
CA LYS A 389 29.39 -18.63 -9.87
C LYS A 389 30.48 -17.86 -9.11
N VAL A 390 30.93 -18.39 -7.97
CA VAL A 390 32.09 -17.85 -7.25
C VAL A 390 33.34 -18.18 -8.06
N LYS A 391 34.18 -17.17 -8.31
CA LYS A 391 35.45 -17.34 -9.02
C LYS A 391 36.44 -18.14 -8.22
#